data_AF-A0A4P7XGV2-F1
#
_entry.id   AF-A0A4P7XGV2-F1
#
_cell.length_a   1.000
_cell.length_b   1.000
_cell.length_c   1.000
_cell.angle_alpha   90.00
_cell.angle_beta   90.00
_cell.angle_gamma   90.00
#
_symmetry.space_group_name_H-M   'P 1'
#
loop_
_entity.id
_entity.type
_entity.pdbx_description
1 polymer ?
#
loop_
_entity_poly.entity_id
_entity_poly.type
_entity_poly.pdbx_seq_one_letter_code
_entity_poly.pdbx_strand_id
1 'polypeptide(L)'
;MEAHTVVFLSALALLAIVFLCVTAFFAVKALVLGRRAIISAKPKVSGPGLMPASDVISVVLMGLGVITLMLIPALYWFIHGDHGRYMWVIRGPQPFSQFGGGPYQLWLGVCLLFIGSGMIVSALALRKWFWSALGR
;
A
#
# COMPACT_ATOMS: atom_id res chain seq x y z
N MET A 1 12.90 -3.96 -30.89
CA MET A 1 11.50 -4.08 -30.39
C MET A 1 11.42 -4.85 -29.06
N GLU A 2 12.48 -4.91 -28.24
CA GLU A 2 12.56 -5.85 -27.11
C GLU A 2 12.52 -5.20 -25.71
N ALA A 3 13.03 -3.97 -25.55
CA ALA A 3 13.12 -3.36 -24.22
C ALA A 3 11.74 -3.10 -23.57
N HIS A 4 10.73 -2.72 -24.35
CA HIS A 4 9.39 -2.44 -23.83
C HIS A 4 8.66 -3.70 -23.38
N THR A 5 8.90 -4.83 -24.05
CA THR A 5 8.27 -6.12 -23.74
C THR A 5 8.84 -6.71 -22.45
N VAL A 6 10.15 -6.59 -22.23
CA VAL A 6 10.81 -7.06 -21.00
C VAL A 6 10.41 -6.22 -19.79
N VAL A 7 10.31 -4.89 -19.94
CA VAL A 7 9.78 -4.00 -18.90
C VAL A 7 8.31 -4.30 -18.58
N PHE A 8 7.50 -4.63 -19.60
CA PHE A 8 6.10 -4.98 -19.41
C PHE A 8 5.90 -6.33 -18.69
N LEU A 9 6.68 -7.36 -19.06
CA LEU A 9 6.64 -8.68 -18.42
C LEU A 9 7.18 -8.66 -16.99
N SER A 10 8.26 -7.92 -16.73
CA SER A 10 8.80 -7.73 -15.38
C SER A 10 7.84 -6.96 -14.47
N ALA A 11 7.10 -6.00 -15.03
CA ALA A 11 6.09 -5.25 -14.30
C ALA A 11 4.83 -6.09 -13.99
N LEU A 12 4.37 -6.93 -14.92
CA LEU A 12 3.33 -7.93 -14.67
C LEU A 12 3.75 -8.95 -13.61
N ALA A 13 5.00 -9.40 -13.64
CA ALA A 13 5.55 -10.30 -12.64
C ALA A 13 5.60 -9.66 -11.25
N LEU A 14 6.04 -8.40 -11.15
CA LEU A 14 6.04 -7.65 -9.89
C LEU A 14 4.63 -7.42 -9.35
N LEU A 15 3.66 -7.12 -10.22
CA LEU A 15 2.27 -6.92 -9.83
C LEU A 15 1.61 -8.24 -9.40
N ALA A 16 1.94 -9.35 -10.05
CA ALA A 16 1.55 -10.70 -9.63
C ALA A 16 2.20 -11.08 -8.28
N ILE A 17 3.46 -10.72 -8.04
CA ILE A 17 4.14 -10.97 -6.77
C ILE A 17 3.53 -10.13 -5.65
N VAL A 18 3.25 -8.84 -5.88
CA VAL A 18 2.58 -7.99 -4.89
C VAL A 18 1.17 -8.51 -4.60
N PHE A 19 0.42 -8.89 -5.63
CA PHE A 19 -0.89 -9.50 -5.48
C PHE A 19 -0.83 -10.83 -4.70
N LEU A 20 0.16 -11.69 -5.00
CA LEU A 20 0.41 -12.94 -4.28
C LEU A 20 0.83 -12.70 -2.84
N CYS A 21 1.66 -11.70 -2.55
CA CYS A 21 2.08 -11.37 -1.19
C CYS A 21 0.93 -10.79 -0.37
N VAL A 22 0.07 -9.96 -0.98
CA VAL A 22 -1.12 -9.42 -0.32
C VAL A 22 -2.14 -10.53 -0.08
N THR A 23 -2.43 -11.39 -1.07
CA THR A 23 -3.33 -12.53 -0.89
C THR A 23 -2.77 -13.59 0.06
N ALA A 24 -1.47 -13.84 0.07
CA ALA A 24 -0.81 -14.71 1.05
C ALA A 24 -0.85 -14.12 2.46
N PHE A 25 -0.70 -12.80 2.61
CA PHE A 25 -0.87 -12.13 3.90
C PHE A 25 -2.31 -12.27 4.42
N PHE A 26 -3.32 -12.12 3.56
CA PHE A 26 -4.72 -12.37 3.91
C PHE A 26 -5.00 -13.85 4.20
N ALA A 27 -4.39 -14.79 3.45
CA ALA A 27 -4.53 -16.23 3.66
C ALA A 27 -3.86 -16.70 4.96
N VAL A 28 -2.68 -16.16 5.29
CA VAL A 28 -1.99 -16.39 6.58
C VAL A 28 -2.81 -15.81 7.72
N LYS A 29 -3.39 -14.61 7.56
CA LYS A 29 -4.35 -14.08 8.54
C LYS A 29 -5.58 -14.99 8.66
N ALA A 30 -6.16 -15.48 7.58
CA ALA A 30 -7.31 -16.39 7.61
C ALA A 30 -6.98 -17.74 8.27
N LEU A 31 -5.79 -18.28 8.07
CA LEU A 31 -5.33 -19.52 8.69
C LEU A 31 -5.02 -19.34 10.19
N VAL A 32 -4.39 -18.22 10.56
CA VAL A 32 -4.19 -17.84 11.97
C VAL A 32 -5.53 -17.50 12.67
N LEU A 33 -6.51 -17.00 11.92
CA LEU A 33 -7.89 -16.78 12.38
C LEU A 33 -8.65 -18.11 12.57
N GLY A 34 -8.46 -19.10 11.71
CA GLY A 34 -8.93 -20.48 11.92
C GLY A 34 -8.36 -21.10 13.21
N ARG A 35 -7.15 -20.66 13.61
CA ARG A 35 -6.54 -21.01 14.90
C ARG A 35 -7.09 -20.23 16.10
N ARG A 36 -7.76 -19.08 15.90
CA ARG A 36 -8.36 -18.26 16.97
C ARG A 36 -9.78 -18.68 17.36
N ALA A 37 -10.44 -19.53 16.57
CA ALA A 37 -11.57 -20.31 17.06
C ALA A 37 -11.16 -21.29 18.18
N ILE A 38 -9.85 -21.58 18.32
CA ILE A 38 -9.30 -22.55 19.29
C ILE A 38 -8.78 -21.85 20.57
N ILE A 39 -8.55 -20.52 20.59
CA ILE A 39 -7.94 -19.80 21.73
C ILE A 39 -8.85 -18.68 22.24
N SER A 40 -9.81 -19.08 23.08
CA SER A 40 -10.75 -18.26 23.83
C SER A 40 -10.09 -17.54 25.05
N ALA A 41 -9.08 -16.69 24.82
CA ALA A 41 -8.50 -15.85 25.87
C ALA A 41 -8.93 -14.39 25.70
N LYS A 42 -9.92 -13.94 26.48
CA LYS A 42 -10.34 -12.53 26.49
C LYS A 42 -9.22 -11.64 27.07
N PRO A 43 -8.69 -10.67 26.31
CA PRO A 43 -7.76 -9.69 26.88
C PRO A 43 -8.53 -8.75 27.83
N LYS A 44 -8.12 -8.71 29.10
CA LYS A 44 -8.67 -7.80 30.11
C LYS A 44 -8.09 -6.40 29.88
N VAL A 45 -8.78 -5.56 29.10
CA VAL A 45 -8.45 -4.13 28.96
C VAL A 45 -8.81 -3.44 30.28
N SER A 46 -7.80 -3.23 31.13
CA SER A 46 -7.92 -2.71 32.50
C SER A 46 -7.03 -1.48 32.65
N GLY A 47 -7.58 -0.29 32.37
CA GLY A 47 -6.93 0.99 32.68
C GLY A 47 -7.61 2.18 31.97
N PRO A 48 -7.86 3.31 32.66
CA PRO A 48 -8.43 4.50 32.04
C PRO A 48 -7.37 5.23 31.20
N GLY A 49 -7.62 5.38 29.89
CA GLY A 49 -6.98 6.42 29.06
C GLY A 49 -5.92 6.00 28.04
N LEU A 50 -5.38 4.78 28.05
CA LEU A 50 -4.44 4.34 26.99
C LEU A 50 -5.19 3.75 25.78
N MET A 51 -4.95 4.32 24.59
CA MET A 51 -5.37 3.71 23.34
C MET A 51 -4.71 2.32 23.19
N PRO A 52 -5.47 1.28 22.81
CA PRO A 52 -4.87 -0.04 22.56
C PRO A 52 -3.90 0.06 21.37
N ALA A 53 -2.77 -0.64 21.46
CA ALA A 53 -1.73 -0.59 20.43
C ALA A 53 -2.25 -0.94 19.02
N SER A 54 -3.26 -1.80 18.93
CA SER A 54 -3.95 -2.14 17.67
C SER A 54 -4.62 -0.94 17.01
N ASP A 55 -5.22 -0.03 17.79
CA ASP A 55 -5.85 1.18 17.28
C ASP A 55 -4.79 2.18 16.82
N VAL A 56 -3.71 2.37 17.58
CA VAL A 56 -2.58 3.24 17.18
C VAL A 56 -1.96 2.76 15.86
N ILE A 57 -1.67 1.46 15.75
CA ILE A 57 -1.12 0.86 14.52
C ILE A 57 -2.09 1.03 13.35
N SER A 58 -3.39 0.83 13.58
CA SER A 58 -4.41 1.00 12.53
C SER A 58 -4.47 2.45 12.03
N VAL A 59 -4.41 3.43 12.94
CA VAL A 59 -4.43 4.86 12.58
C VAL A 59 -3.17 5.24 11.79
N VAL A 60 -1.98 4.81 12.23
CA VAL A 60 -0.73 5.08 11.51
C VAL A 60 -0.75 4.45 10.13
N LEU A 61 -1.18 3.19 10.01
CA LEU A 61 -1.23 2.48 8.74
C LEU A 61 -2.26 3.11 7.78
N MET A 62 -3.40 3.57 8.31
CA MET A 62 -4.40 4.30 7.54
C MET A 62 -3.86 5.65 7.06
N GLY A 63 -3.18 6.41 7.92
CA GLY A 63 -2.54 7.68 7.57
C GLY A 63 -1.47 7.51 6.49
N LEU A 64 -0.59 6.52 6.64
CA LEU A 64 0.42 6.19 5.64
C LEU A 64 -0.21 5.80 4.31
N GLY A 65 -1.26 4.96 4.32
CA GLY A 65 -1.98 4.59 3.10
C GLY A 65 -2.59 5.80 2.37
N VAL A 66 -3.18 6.74 3.11
CA VAL A 66 -3.71 7.99 2.54
C VAL A 66 -2.58 8.86 1.96
N ILE A 67 -1.48 9.05 2.67
CA ILE A 67 -0.30 9.79 2.18
C ILE A 67 0.23 9.13 0.89
N THR A 68 0.33 7.81 0.86
CA THR A 68 0.77 7.06 -0.32
C THR A 68 -0.14 7.27 -1.52
N LEU A 69 -1.47 7.29 -1.33
CA LEU A 69 -2.40 7.60 -2.42
C LEU A 69 -2.29 9.05 -2.89
N MET A 70 -2.03 9.99 -1.97
CA MET A 70 -1.80 11.41 -2.31
C MET A 70 -0.49 11.65 -3.08
N LEU A 71 0.46 10.71 -3.04
CA LEU A 71 1.66 10.78 -3.88
C LEU A 71 1.33 10.71 -5.37
N ILE A 72 0.22 10.08 -5.78
CA ILE A 72 -0.17 9.98 -7.20
C ILE A 72 -0.43 11.38 -7.80
N PRO A 73 -1.38 12.19 -7.30
CA PRO A 73 -1.59 13.55 -7.80
C PRO A 73 -0.40 14.47 -7.50
N ALA A 74 0.32 14.28 -6.39
CA ALA A 74 1.50 15.08 -6.07
C ALA A 74 2.65 14.85 -7.08
N LEU A 75 2.88 13.61 -7.49
CA LEU A 75 3.86 13.27 -8.53
C LEU A 75 3.43 13.83 -9.89
N TYR A 76 2.14 13.73 -10.23
CA TYR A 76 1.63 14.33 -11.46
C TYR A 76 1.84 15.84 -11.49
N TRP A 77 1.50 16.53 -10.40
CA TRP A 77 1.72 17.97 -10.25
C TRP A 77 3.20 18.33 -10.27
N PHE A 78 4.06 17.55 -9.60
CA PHE A 78 5.50 17.75 -9.65
C PHE A 78 6.03 17.59 -11.07
N ILE A 79 5.60 16.60 -11.84
CA ILE A 79 6.14 16.41 -13.19
C ILE A 79 5.58 17.45 -14.18
N HIS A 80 4.29 17.78 -14.11
CA HIS A 80 3.59 18.58 -15.14
C HIS A 80 3.31 20.03 -14.74
N GLY A 81 3.52 20.41 -13.47
CA GLY A 81 3.20 21.74 -12.96
C GLY A 81 4.13 22.86 -13.45
N ASP A 82 5.24 22.52 -14.12
CA ASP A 82 6.11 23.49 -14.80
C ASP A 82 6.72 22.87 -16.06
N HIS A 83 6.67 23.60 -17.17
CA HIS A 83 7.17 23.11 -18.45
C HIS A 83 8.70 22.95 -18.47
N GLY A 84 9.43 23.87 -17.84
CA GLY A 84 10.89 23.78 -17.73
C GLY A 84 11.31 22.55 -16.94
N ARG A 85 10.63 22.27 -15.84
CA ARG A 85 10.82 21.08 -14.99
C ARG A 85 10.45 19.80 -15.74
N TYR A 86 9.36 19.77 -16.47
CA TYR A 86 8.98 18.63 -17.30
C TYR A 86 10.08 18.29 -18.34
N MET A 87 10.59 19.31 -19.03
CA MET A 87 11.67 19.14 -20.01
C MET A 87 12.99 18.70 -19.35
N TRP A 88 13.29 19.20 -18.16
CA TRP A 88 14.42 18.73 -17.36
C TRP A 88 14.26 17.28 -16.93
N VAL A 89 13.06 16.87 -16.51
CA VAL A 89 12.77 15.48 -16.13
C VAL A 89 13.03 14.54 -17.31
N ILE A 90 12.50 14.84 -18.52
CA ILE A 90 12.67 13.98 -19.69
C ILE A 90 14.14 13.92 -20.17
N ARG A 91 14.85 15.07 -20.13
CA ARG A 91 16.23 15.18 -20.63
C ARG A 91 17.30 14.91 -19.56
N GLY A 92 16.89 14.71 -18.32
CA GLY A 92 17.76 14.54 -17.17
C GLY A 92 18.47 13.19 -17.12
N PRO A 93 19.43 13.02 -16.20
CA PRO A 93 20.09 11.74 -15.99
C PRO A 93 19.08 10.68 -15.53
N GLN A 94 19.35 9.40 -15.82
CA GLN A 94 18.58 8.31 -15.24
C GLN A 94 18.64 8.38 -13.69
N PRO A 95 17.54 8.08 -12.97
CA PRO A 95 16.27 7.55 -13.47
C PRO A 95 15.23 8.61 -13.87
N PHE A 96 15.55 9.91 -13.73
CA PHE A 96 14.59 11.00 -13.93
C PHE A 96 14.05 11.06 -15.37
N SER A 97 14.87 10.75 -16.37
CA SER A 97 14.43 10.64 -17.78
C SER A 97 13.30 9.64 -18.00
N GLN A 98 13.14 8.63 -17.15
CA GLN A 98 12.05 7.66 -17.25
C GLN A 98 10.72 8.20 -16.69
N PHE A 99 10.76 9.15 -15.76
CA PHE A 99 9.56 9.77 -15.18
C PHE A 99 8.76 10.60 -16.18
N GLY A 100 9.36 11.01 -17.31
CA GLY A 100 8.64 11.64 -18.40
C GLY A 100 7.83 10.67 -19.28
N GLY A 101 8.09 9.37 -19.17
CA GLY A 101 7.43 8.34 -19.98
C GLY A 101 6.06 7.97 -19.42
N GLY A 102 5.02 8.11 -20.23
CA GLY A 102 3.65 7.72 -19.88
C GLY A 102 3.52 6.30 -19.29
N PRO A 103 4.14 5.26 -19.89
CA PRO A 103 4.09 3.91 -19.34
C PRO A 103 4.69 3.80 -17.94
N TYR A 104 5.82 4.46 -17.68
CA TYR A 104 6.49 4.41 -16.38
C TYR A 104 5.67 5.13 -15.29
N GLN A 105 5.09 6.30 -15.62
CA GLN A 105 4.19 7.02 -14.71
C GLN A 105 2.94 6.19 -14.38
N LEU A 106 2.36 5.51 -15.38
CA LEU A 106 1.20 4.67 -15.19
C LEU A 106 1.52 3.48 -14.28
N TRP A 107 2.65 2.82 -14.49
CA TRP A 107 3.12 1.74 -13.61
C TRP A 107 3.36 2.21 -12.17
N LEU A 108 4.05 3.33 -12.00
CA LEU A 108 4.30 3.91 -10.68
C LEU A 108 3.00 4.27 -9.97
N GLY A 109 2.04 4.86 -10.68
CA GLY A 109 0.71 5.18 -10.16
C GLY A 109 -0.06 3.94 -9.74
N VAL A 110 -0.05 2.88 -10.55
CA VAL A 110 -0.68 1.59 -10.22
C VAL A 110 -0.04 0.97 -8.97
N CYS A 111 1.29 0.96 -8.87
CA CYS A 111 1.99 0.46 -7.67
C CYS A 111 1.62 1.25 -6.42
N LEU A 112 1.62 2.58 -6.49
CA LEU A 112 1.21 3.44 -5.37
C LEU A 112 -0.25 3.20 -4.98
N LEU A 113 -1.12 2.98 -5.95
CA LEU A 113 -2.53 2.69 -5.73
C LEU A 113 -2.71 1.35 -5.00
N PHE A 114 -2.01 0.29 -5.42
CA PHE A 114 -2.06 -1.02 -4.75
C PHE A 114 -1.48 -0.98 -3.34
N ILE A 115 -0.33 -0.32 -3.15
CA ILE A 115 0.31 -0.22 -1.83
C ILE A 115 -0.57 0.60 -0.87
N GLY A 116 -1.02 1.78 -1.30
CA GLY A 116 -1.85 2.67 -0.49
C GLY A 116 -3.20 2.04 -0.13
N SER A 117 -3.89 1.44 -1.10
CA SER A 117 -5.15 0.73 -0.84
C SER A 117 -4.94 -0.50 0.06
N GLY A 118 -3.87 -1.27 -0.15
CA GLY A 118 -3.50 -2.42 0.69
C GLY A 118 -3.27 -2.02 2.15
N MET A 119 -2.60 -0.89 2.40
CA MET A 119 -2.41 -0.33 3.74
C MET A 119 -3.74 0.03 4.39
N ILE A 120 -4.62 0.74 3.68
CA ILE A 120 -5.94 1.15 4.21
C ILE A 120 -6.80 -0.07 4.52
N VAL A 121 -6.91 -1.04 3.60
CA VAL A 121 -7.68 -2.26 3.82
C VAL A 121 -7.13 -3.05 5.02
N SER A 122 -5.81 -3.16 5.13
CA SER A 122 -5.15 -3.83 6.25
C SER A 122 -5.42 -3.13 7.59
N ALA A 123 -5.43 -1.80 7.60
CA ALA A 123 -5.75 -0.99 8.77
C ALA A 123 -7.21 -1.20 9.23
N LEU A 124 -8.15 -1.15 8.29
CA LEU A 124 -9.57 -1.40 8.57
C LEU A 124 -9.81 -2.85 9.04
N ALA A 125 -9.14 -3.82 8.43
CA ALA A 125 -9.23 -5.23 8.82
C ALA A 125 -8.65 -5.48 10.22
N LEU A 126 -7.53 -4.84 10.56
CA LEU A 126 -6.93 -4.92 11.90
C LEU A 126 -7.87 -4.35 12.96
N ARG A 127 -8.45 -3.17 12.69
CA ARG A 127 -9.43 -2.54 13.57
C ARG A 127 -10.66 -3.42 13.74
N LYS A 128 -11.34 -3.79 12.65
CA LYS A 128 -12.54 -4.65 12.71
C LYS A 128 -12.29 -5.94 13.51
N TRP A 129 -11.15 -6.57 13.28
CA TRP A 129 -10.77 -7.77 13.99
C TRP A 129 -10.59 -7.56 15.48
N PHE A 130 -9.86 -6.52 15.87
CA PHE A 130 -9.61 -6.23 17.28
C PHE A 130 -10.91 -6.00 18.06
N TRP A 131 -11.84 -5.24 17.46
CA TRP A 131 -13.16 -4.98 18.04
C TRP A 131 -13.99 -6.27 18.15
N SER A 132 -14.01 -7.10 17.11
CA SER A 132 -14.68 -8.41 17.16
C SER A 132 -14.12 -9.34 18.24
N ALA A 133 -12.80 -9.30 18.48
CA ALA A 133 -12.15 -10.12 19.53
C ALA A 133 -12.47 -9.64 20.96
N LEU A 134 -12.85 -8.37 21.11
CA LEU A 134 -13.31 -7.80 22.38
C LEU A 134 -14.79 -8.08 22.68
N GLY A 135 -15.52 -8.69 21.74
CA GLY A 135 -16.96 -8.94 21.87
C GLY A 135 -17.79 -7.66 21.86
N ARG A 136 -17.32 -6.62 21.16
CA ARG A 136 -18.03 -5.36 20.92
C ARG A 136 -18.39 -5.22 19.45
#